data_AF-A0A7C7K6Q7-F1
#
_entry.id   AF-A0A7C7K6Q7-F1
#
_cell.length_a   1.000
_cell.length_b   1.000
_cell.length_c   1.000
_cell.angle_alpha   90.00
_cell.angle_beta   90.00
_cell.angle_gamma   90.00
#
_symmetry.space_group_name_H-M   'P 1'
#
loop_
_entity.id
_entity.type
_entity.pdbx_description
1 polymer ?
#
loop_
_entity_poly.entity_id
_entity_poly.type
_entity_poly.pdbx_seq_one_letter_code
_entity_poly.pdbx_strand_id
1 'polypeptide(L)'
;MKLVPYDGPRPKDVIAKYGRCLELVPTDKRFNEISVGLYVKNSVFTVWSFSTKTGVEKRIGEIRGLLVSLGGMTPVPGTHNQAKFECGLIHSRPVRFLLSQAVGKDPKYTTSTAAMEIKDSKSNLIIKAEGFDTDNSRCYQISVSGEARNPATRLRMIIAGFSKYGEMDKIGDQEVAFECRRNHDDLLRILLPYSRNISSVETMMQAESMRGQMTTSTLGFSQT
;
A
#
# COMPACT_ATOMS: atom_id res chain seq x y z
N MET A 1 25.68 28.28 -4.63
CA MET A 1 24.61 27.52 -3.94
C MET A 1 25.12 27.19 -2.54
N LYS A 2 24.67 27.89 -1.49
CA LYS A 2 25.06 27.55 -0.12
C LYS A 2 24.32 26.27 0.27
N LEU A 3 25.07 25.20 0.54
CA LEU A 3 24.52 23.99 1.15
C LEU A 3 24.00 24.40 2.53
N VAL A 4 22.69 24.25 2.73
CA VAL A 4 22.09 24.45 4.05
C VAL A 4 22.54 23.26 4.91
N PRO A 5 23.17 23.48 6.08
CA PRO A 5 23.54 22.39 6.97
C PRO A 5 22.27 21.65 7.41
N TYR A 6 22.28 20.33 7.23
CA TYR A 6 21.22 19.43 7.69
C TYR A 6 21.67 18.79 9.00
N ASP A 7 21.04 19.18 10.10
CA ASP A 7 21.36 18.67 11.44
C ASP A 7 20.53 17.42 11.84
N GLY A 8 19.81 16.83 10.88
CA GLY A 8 19.03 15.62 11.13
C GLY A 8 19.84 14.32 10.95
N PRO A 9 19.24 13.16 11.27
CA PRO A 9 19.92 11.88 11.15
C PRO A 9 20.19 11.55 9.68
N ARG A 10 21.38 10.99 9.39
CA ARG A 10 21.73 10.61 8.02
C ARG A 10 20.95 9.36 7.61
N PRO A 11 20.77 9.10 6.30
CA PRO A 11 20.10 7.90 5.82
C PRO A 11 20.62 6.59 6.42
N LYS A 12 21.95 6.46 6.59
CA LYS A 12 22.55 5.27 7.21
C LYS A 12 22.11 5.08 8.66
N ASP A 13 21.94 6.17 9.41
CA ASP A 13 21.57 6.14 10.83
C ASP A 13 20.08 5.75 10.96
N VAL A 14 19.24 6.25 10.05
CA VAL A 14 17.81 5.87 9.91
C VAL A 14 17.66 4.41 9.51
N ILE A 15 18.43 3.92 8.54
CA ILE A 15 18.40 2.52 8.10
C ILE A 15 18.87 1.58 9.23
N ALA A 16 19.95 1.93 9.93
CA ALA A 16 20.42 1.14 11.08
C ALA A 16 19.34 1.04 12.16
N LYS A 17 18.62 2.14 12.41
CA LYS A 17 17.56 2.21 13.43
C LYS A 17 16.28 1.47 13.01
N TYR A 18 15.71 1.82 11.86
CA TYR A 18 14.37 1.41 11.42
C TYR A 18 14.37 0.35 10.31
N GLY A 19 15.53 -0.11 9.87
CA GLY A 19 15.68 -1.17 8.88
C GLY A 19 15.59 -0.66 7.44
N ARG A 20 15.09 -1.52 6.54
CA ARG A 20 15.07 -1.21 5.11
C ARG A 20 13.90 -0.28 4.78
N CYS A 21 14.08 0.61 3.80
CA CYS A 21 12.98 1.34 3.19
C CYS A 21 12.13 0.35 2.37
N LEU A 22 10.86 0.18 2.73
CA LEU A 22 9.92 -0.67 2.00
C LEU A 22 9.28 0.06 0.82
N GLU A 23 8.97 1.34 1.02
CA GLU A 23 8.33 2.23 0.05
C GLU A 23 8.68 3.69 0.32
N LEU A 24 8.73 4.51 -0.73
CA LEU A 24 8.99 5.94 -0.67
C LEU A 24 7.98 6.70 -1.52
N VAL A 25 7.12 7.49 -0.87
CA VAL A 25 6.29 8.47 -1.58
C VAL A 25 7.10 9.75 -1.75
N PRO A 26 7.51 10.13 -2.97
CA PRO A 26 8.45 11.24 -3.17
C PRO A 26 7.84 12.59 -2.85
N THR A 27 6.51 12.74 -2.97
CA THR A 27 5.82 14.01 -2.81
C THR A 27 4.50 13.84 -2.06
N ASP A 28 4.46 14.34 -0.83
CA ASP A 28 3.24 14.52 -0.06
C ASP A 28 2.55 15.85 -0.44
N LYS A 29 1.59 15.76 -1.35
CA LYS A 29 0.80 16.93 -1.81
C LYS A 29 -0.04 17.56 -0.70
N ARG A 30 -0.23 16.88 0.43
CA ARG A 30 -1.00 17.42 1.57
C ARG A 30 -0.13 18.11 2.60
N PHE A 31 1.19 17.99 2.51
CA PHE A 31 2.10 18.64 3.42
C PHE A 31 3.43 18.99 2.75
N ASN A 32 3.54 20.24 2.29
CA ASN A 32 4.81 20.85 1.91
C ASN A 32 5.67 20.07 0.90
N GLU A 33 5.06 19.18 0.10
CA GLU A 33 5.72 18.37 -0.92
C GLU A 33 6.92 17.55 -0.40
N ILE A 34 6.88 17.18 0.88
CA ILE A 34 7.96 16.39 1.49
C ILE A 34 7.94 14.95 0.95
N SER A 35 9.09 14.29 0.97
CA SER A 35 9.14 12.85 0.76
C SER A 35 8.84 12.10 2.06
N VAL A 36 8.06 11.03 1.97
CA VAL A 36 7.68 10.16 3.10
C VAL A 36 8.09 8.73 2.79
N GLY A 37 8.98 8.18 3.61
CA GLY A 37 9.40 6.78 3.56
C GLY A 37 8.70 5.93 4.60
N LEU A 38 8.46 4.67 4.26
CA LEU A 38 8.03 3.64 5.19
C LEU A 38 9.16 2.62 5.37
N TYR A 39 9.75 2.62 6.55
CA TYR A 39 10.84 1.71 6.92
C TYR A 39 10.30 0.51 7.67
N VAL A 40 10.95 -0.65 7.53
CA VAL A 40 10.56 -1.87 8.21
C VAL A 40 11.75 -2.59 8.86
N LYS A 41 11.60 -2.93 10.14
CA LYS A 41 12.52 -3.76 10.93
C LYS A 41 11.72 -4.60 11.91
N ASN A 42 11.98 -5.91 11.97
CA ASN A 42 11.31 -6.84 12.88
C ASN A 42 9.77 -6.72 12.84
N SER A 43 9.20 -6.64 11.63
CA SER A 43 7.75 -6.47 11.38
C SER A 43 7.12 -5.19 11.95
N VAL A 44 7.93 -4.22 12.37
CA VAL A 44 7.48 -2.87 12.75
C VAL A 44 7.71 -1.93 11.58
N PHE A 45 6.64 -1.26 11.17
CA PHE A 45 6.67 -0.19 10.19
C PHE A 45 6.93 1.14 10.86
N THR A 46 7.78 1.97 10.26
CA THR A 46 8.11 3.31 10.74
C THR A 46 7.91 4.32 9.62
N VAL A 47 6.96 5.23 9.79
CA VAL A 47 6.79 6.38 8.89
C VAL A 47 7.89 7.40 9.20
N TRP A 48 8.59 7.87 8.17
CA TRP A 48 9.73 8.75 8.34
C TRP A 48 9.85 9.79 7.22
N SER A 49 10.31 10.98 7.55
CA SER A 49 10.76 11.99 6.58
C SER A 49 12.06 12.61 7.05
N PHE A 50 12.94 12.96 6.11
CA PHE A 50 14.13 13.77 6.40
C PHE A 50 13.84 15.28 6.40
N SER A 51 12.60 15.70 6.13
CA SER A 51 12.26 17.13 6.14
C SER A 51 12.36 17.74 7.54
N THR A 52 12.94 18.92 7.64
CA THR A 52 13.02 19.72 8.89
C THR A 52 11.89 20.75 9.01
N LYS A 53 10.91 20.72 8.10
CA LYS A 53 9.80 21.68 8.11
C LYS A 53 8.94 21.53 9.37
N THR A 54 8.57 22.67 9.96
CA THR A 54 7.69 22.72 11.13
C THR A 54 6.39 21.96 10.86
N GLY A 55 6.00 21.06 11.77
CA GLY A 55 4.78 20.25 11.67
C GLY A 55 4.98 18.86 11.05
N VAL A 56 6.19 18.50 10.61
CA VAL A 56 6.46 17.17 10.02
C VAL A 56 6.12 16.02 10.96
N GLU A 57 6.43 16.13 12.24
CA GLU A 57 6.14 15.09 13.26
C GLU A 57 4.63 14.83 13.37
N LYS A 58 3.83 15.91 13.36
CA LYS A 58 2.35 15.80 13.36
C LYS A 58 1.88 15.08 12.10
N ARG A 59 2.41 15.46 10.93
CA ARG A 59 2.05 14.84 9.65
C ARG A 59 2.42 13.35 9.61
N ILE A 60 3.60 12.98 10.11
CA ILE A 60 4.03 11.59 10.24
C ILE A 60 3.05 10.81 11.14
N GLY A 61 2.63 11.40 12.25
CA GLY A 61 1.62 10.83 13.14
C GLY A 61 0.26 10.60 12.46
N GLU A 62 -0.19 11.54 11.65
CA GLU A 62 -1.43 11.42 10.85
C GLU A 62 -1.34 10.29 9.82
N ILE A 63 -0.22 10.18 9.09
CA ILE A 63 0.01 9.11 8.11
C ILE A 63 0.01 7.75 8.83
N ARG A 64 0.71 7.62 9.96
CA ARG A 64 0.67 6.40 10.77
C ARG A 64 -0.75 6.08 11.26
N GLY A 65 -1.52 7.09 11.64
CA GLY A 65 -2.94 6.93 12.01
C GLY A 65 -3.77 6.33 10.87
N LEU A 66 -3.51 6.75 9.63
CA LEU A 66 -4.15 6.17 8.44
C LEU A 66 -3.65 4.75 8.11
N LEU A 67 -2.39 4.40 8.39
CA LEU A 67 -1.93 3.01 8.30
C LEU A 67 -2.72 2.09 9.25
N VAL A 68 -3.03 2.58 10.44
CA VAL A 68 -3.87 1.88 11.43
C VAL A 68 -5.31 1.78 10.93
N SER A 69 -5.95 2.91 10.62
CA SER A 69 -7.38 2.92 10.31
C SER A 69 -7.75 2.36 8.93
N LEU A 70 -6.87 2.46 7.93
CA LEU A 70 -7.12 1.94 6.58
C LEU A 70 -6.48 0.59 6.32
N GLY A 71 -5.43 0.24 7.06
CA GLY A 71 -4.69 -0.99 6.88
C GLY A 71 -5.03 -2.08 7.89
N GLY A 72 -5.71 -1.75 8.99
CA GLY A 72 -5.95 -2.70 10.09
C GLY A 72 -4.68 -3.00 10.90
N MET A 73 -3.73 -2.06 10.94
CA MET A 73 -2.54 -2.17 11.79
C MET A 73 -2.81 -1.73 13.22
N THR A 74 -1.94 -2.09 14.17
CA THR A 74 -1.95 -1.57 15.53
C THR A 74 -0.78 -0.62 15.77
N PRO A 75 -0.98 0.46 16.55
CA PRO A 75 0.10 1.38 16.87
C PRO A 75 1.09 0.73 17.85
N VAL A 76 2.39 1.03 17.69
CA VAL A 76 3.39 0.61 18.68
C VAL A 76 3.37 1.58 19.86
N PRO A 77 3.17 1.09 21.11
CA PRO A 77 3.12 1.95 22.29
C PRO A 77 4.37 2.82 22.46
N GLY A 78 4.17 4.06 22.93
CA GLY A 78 5.27 5.01 23.15
C GLY A 78 5.86 5.64 21.89
N THR A 79 5.25 5.41 20.71
CA THR A 79 5.72 5.96 19.44
C THR A 79 4.60 6.70 18.71
N HIS A 80 4.96 7.74 17.96
CA HIS A 80 3.99 8.49 17.15
C HIS A 80 3.95 8.01 15.68
N ASN A 81 5.01 7.34 15.22
CA ASN A 81 5.26 7.02 13.82
C ASN A 81 5.36 5.52 13.50
N GLN A 82 5.18 4.64 14.48
CA GLN A 82 5.27 3.20 14.27
C GLN A 82 3.93 2.46 14.39
N ALA A 83 3.78 1.44 13.56
CA ALA A 83 2.65 0.52 13.55
C ALA A 83 3.10 -0.88 13.12
N LYS A 84 2.30 -1.90 13.40
CA LYS A 84 2.56 -3.30 13.03
C LYS A 84 1.27 -4.04 12.71
N PHE A 85 1.37 -5.14 11.99
CA PHE A 85 0.26 -6.11 11.94
C PHE A 85 0.36 -7.08 13.11
N GLU A 86 -0.78 -7.44 13.70
CA GLU A 86 -0.85 -8.47 14.74
C GLU A 86 -0.49 -9.87 14.22
N CYS A 87 -0.60 -10.11 12.91
CA CYS A 87 -0.16 -11.35 12.27
C CYS A 87 1.37 -11.52 12.25
N GLY A 88 2.13 -10.44 12.45
CA GLY A 88 3.59 -10.44 12.41
C GLY A 88 4.20 -10.52 11.00
N LEU A 89 3.41 -10.70 9.94
CA LEU A 89 3.88 -10.63 8.56
C LEU A 89 3.87 -9.19 8.02
N ILE A 90 4.67 -8.95 6.98
CA ILE A 90 4.87 -7.61 6.41
C ILE A 90 3.82 -7.28 5.34
N HIS A 91 3.32 -8.26 4.58
CA HIS A 91 2.41 -8.03 3.44
C HIS A 91 2.96 -6.94 2.50
N SER A 92 4.12 -7.20 1.91
CA SER A 92 5.02 -6.16 1.41
C SER A 92 4.41 -5.36 0.25
N ARG A 93 3.80 -6.01 -0.75
CA ARG A 93 3.11 -5.36 -1.86
C ARG A 93 1.84 -4.63 -1.40
N PRO A 94 0.91 -5.23 -0.64
CA PRO A 94 -0.25 -4.51 -0.11
C PRO A 94 0.09 -3.22 0.65
N VAL A 95 1.13 -3.27 1.49
CA VAL A 95 1.51 -2.12 2.32
C VAL A 95 2.03 -0.94 1.49
N ARG A 96 2.61 -1.19 0.32
CA ARG A 96 3.02 -0.11 -0.61
C ARG A 96 1.83 0.72 -1.07
N PHE A 97 0.75 0.03 -1.47
CA PHE A 97 -0.50 0.70 -1.85
C PHE A 97 -1.12 1.42 -0.66
N LEU A 98 -1.10 0.81 0.53
CA LEU A 98 -1.58 1.41 1.76
C LEU A 98 -0.84 2.72 2.08
N LEU A 99 0.50 2.75 1.96
CA LEU A 99 1.28 3.98 2.20
C LEU A 99 0.89 5.08 1.22
N SER A 100 0.80 4.77 -0.07
CA SER A 100 0.41 5.75 -1.10
C SER A 100 -0.96 6.36 -0.78
N GLN A 101 -1.92 5.53 -0.35
CA GLN A 101 -3.23 6.01 0.09
C GLN A 101 -3.16 6.82 1.39
N ALA A 102 -2.39 6.39 2.39
CA ALA A 102 -2.25 7.09 3.67
C ALA A 102 -1.61 8.48 3.49
N VAL A 103 -0.64 8.62 2.59
CA VAL A 103 -0.07 9.93 2.25
C VAL A 103 -1.08 10.78 1.46
N GLY A 104 -1.81 10.20 0.51
CA GLY A 104 -2.73 10.95 -0.36
C GLY A 104 -4.06 11.36 0.27
N LYS A 105 -4.50 10.70 1.34
CA LYS A 105 -5.85 10.88 1.94
C LYS A 105 -5.87 11.87 3.11
N ASP A 106 -7.09 12.25 3.47
CA ASP A 106 -7.32 13.15 4.60
C ASP A 106 -7.03 12.39 5.89
N PRO A 107 -6.37 12.97 6.90
CA PRO A 107 -6.17 12.30 8.18
C PRO A 107 -7.46 11.81 8.85
N LYS A 108 -8.60 12.45 8.53
CA LYS A 108 -9.94 12.07 9.01
C LYS A 108 -10.70 11.19 8.02
N TYR A 109 -10.05 10.76 6.93
CA TYR A 109 -10.67 9.86 5.97
C TYR A 109 -10.98 8.53 6.63
N THR A 110 -12.23 8.11 6.49
CA THR A 110 -12.72 6.81 6.92
C THR A 110 -13.36 6.11 5.72
N THR A 111 -13.24 4.79 5.66
CA THR A 111 -13.93 4.00 4.66
C THR A 111 -15.43 4.02 4.95
N SER A 112 -16.22 4.57 4.03
CA SER A 112 -17.66 4.78 4.23
C SER A 112 -18.51 3.52 3.99
N THR A 113 -17.96 2.46 3.40
CA THR A 113 -18.72 1.27 3.02
C THR A 113 -18.28 0.03 3.80
N ALA A 114 -19.22 -0.59 4.53
CA ALA A 114 -19.01 -1.92 5.09
C ALA A 114 -18.86 -2.99 4.00
N ALA A 115 -19.45 -2.77 2.81
CA ALA A 115 -19.30 -3.68 1.68
C ALA A 115 -17.91 -3.55 1.01
N MET A 116 -17.27 -4.68 0.75
CA MET A 116 -16.04 -4.80 -0.05
C MET A 116 -16.42 -5.00 -1.52
N GLU A 117 -16.88 -3.92 -2.15
CA GLU A 117 -17.45 -3.94 -3.49
C GLU A 117 -16.90 -2.80 -4.35
N ILE A 118 -16.61 -3.07 -5.63
CA ILE A 118 -16.11 -2.06 -6.56
C ILE A 118 -16.53 -2.36 -8.00
N LYS A 119 -16.88 -1.31 -8.76
CA LYS A 119 -17.08 -1.44 -10.21
C LYS A 119 -15.78 -1.85 -10.90
N ASP A 120 -15.85 -2.77 -11.83
CA ASP A 120 -14.72 -3.13 -12.66
C ASP A 120 -14.28 -1.97 -13.58
N SER A 121 -12.97 -1.85 -13.82
CA SER A 121 -12.43 -0.77 -14.66
C SER A 121 -12.48 -1.06 -16.15
N LYS A 122 -12.72 -2.31 -16.56
CA LYS A 122 -12.71 -2.76 -17.97
C LYS A 122 -14.04 -3.34 -18.43
N SER A 123 -15.07 -3.34 -17.58
CA SER A 123 -16.40 -3.88 -17.89
C SER A 123 -17.47 -3.26 -16.99
N ASN A 124 -18.73 -3.64 -17.19
CA ASN A 124 -19.85 -3.24 -16.32
C ASN A 124 -20.04 -4.20 -15.13
N LEU A 125 -19.07 -5.10 -14.88
CA LEU A 125 -19.13 -5.97 -13.71
C LEU A 125 -18.96 -5.18 -12.42
N ILE A 126 -19.63 -5.63 -11.39
CA ILE A 126 -19.38 -5.27 -10.01
C ILE A 126 -18.64 -6.43 -9.35
N ILE A 127 -17.50 -6.13 -8.73
CA ILE A 127 -16.64 -7.10 -8.05
C ILE A 127 -16.97 -7.01 -6.58
N LYS A 128 -17.28 -8.14 -5.95
CA LYS A 128 -17.56 -8.22 -4.52
C LYS A 128 -16.62 -9.24 -3.87
N ALA A 129 -16.03 -8.87 -2.73
CA ALA A 129 -15.25 -9.75 -1.89
C ALA A 129 -15.98 -10.01 -0.56
N GLU A 130 -16.09 -11.27 -0.16
CA GLU A 130 -16.74 -11.66 1.08
C GLU A 130 -15.82 -12.56 1.89
N GLY A 131 -15.52 -12.14 3.13
CA GLY A 131 -14.71 -12.93 4.04
C GLY A 131 -15.54 -14.06 4.65
N PHE A 132 -14.98 -15.27 4.64
CA PHE A 132 -15.56 -16.42 5.32
C PHE A 132 -14.48 -17.14 6.12
N ASP A 133 -14.88 -17.78 7.21
CA ASP A 133 -13.97 -18.53 8.07
C ASP A 133 -14.07 -20.01 7.73
N THR A 134 -12.92 -20.65 7.65
CA THR A 134 -12.75 -22.11 7.68
C THR A 134 -12.11 -22.47 9.03
N ASP A 135 -12.02 -23.77 9.34
CA ASP A 135 -11.63 -24.28 10.67
C ASP A 135 -10.46 -23.54 11.36
N ASN A 136 -9.47 -23.04 10.60
CA ASN A 136 -8.38 -22.21 11.14
C ASN A 136 -7.92 -21.09 10.20
N SER A 137 -8.74 -20.65 9.24
CA SER A 137 -8.28 -19.68 8.22
C SER A 137 -9.36 -18.73 7.78
N ARG A 138 -9.01 -17.45 7.70
CA ARG A 138 -9.79 -16.43 7.00
C ARG A 138 -9.53 -16.55 5.50
N CYS A 139 -10.60 -16.75 4.75
CA CYS A 139 -10.60 -16.85 3.30
C CYS A 139 -11.52 -15.77 2.72
N TYR A 140 -11.35 -15.46 1.44
CA TYR A 140 -12.13 -14.46 0.74
C TYR A 140 -12.70 -15.01 -0.56
N GLN A 141 -14.03 -15.04 -0.66
CA GLN A 141 -14.76 -15.35 -1.88
C GLN A 141 -14.83 -14.09 -2.73
N ILE A 142 -14.41 -14.19 -3.99
CA ILE A 142 -14.48 -13.11 -4.98
C ILE A 142 -15.55 -13.47 -6.00
N SER A 143 -16.57 -12.65 -6.09
CA SER A 143 -17.67 -12.81 -7.05
C SER A 143 -17.75 -11.61 -7.99
N VAL A 144 -18.38 -11.82 -9.14
CA VAL A 144 -18.71 -10.76 -10.08
C VAL A 144 -20.18 -10.83 -10.46
N SER A 145 -20.83 -9.68 -10.54
CA SER A 145 -22.22 -9.54 -11.00
C SER A 145 -22.32 -8.47 -12.10
N GLY A 146 -23.34 -8.55 -12.95
CA GLY A 146 -23.53 -7.62 -14.08
C GLY A 146 -23.04 -8.17 -15.43
N GLU A 147 -22.88 -7.28 -16.41
CA GLU A 147 -22.62 -7.67 -17.81
C GLU A 147 -21.16 -7.49 -18.23
N ALA A 148 -20.63 -8.52 -18.90
CA ALA A 148 -19.37 -8.46 -19.63
C ALA A 148 -19.34 -9.48 -20.78
N ARG A 149 -18.50 -9.23 -21.78
CA ARG A 149 -18.29 -10.16 -22.91
C ARG A 149 -17.81 -11.55 -22.48
N ASN A 150 -17.00 -11.63 -21.42
CA ASN A 150 -16.52 -12.90 -20.86
C ASN A 150 -16.28 -12.78 -19.34
N PRO A 151 -17.34 -12.89 -18.51
CA PRO A 151 -17.25 -12.68 -17.07
C PRO A 151 -16.31 -13.66 -16.37
N ALA A 152 -16.30 -14.93 -16.79
CA ALA A 152 -15.43 -15.97 -16.22
C ALA A 152 -13.93 -15.66 -16.44
N THR A 153 -13.55 -15.25 -17.65
CA THR A 153 -12.17 -14.82 -17.92
C THR A 153 -11.83 -13.57 -17.11
N ARG A 154 -12.78 -12.64 -16.98
CA ARG A 154 -12.55 -11.43 -16.19
C ARG A 154 -12.31 -11.73 -14.72
N LEU A 155 -13.11 -12.63 -14.13
CA LEU A 155 -12.95 -13.10 -12.76
C LEU A 155 -11.58 -13.75 -12.54
N ARG A 156 -11.13 -14.64 -13.43
CA ARG A 156 -9.77 -15.23 -13.34
C ARG A 156 -8.66 -14.17 -13.33
N MET A 157 -8.80 -13.11 -14.13
CA MET A 157 -7.83 -12.00 -14.14
C MET A 157 -7.86 -11.19 -12.84
N ILE A 158 -9.03 -11.02 -12.22
CA ILE A 158 -9.16 -10.35 -10.92
C ILE A 158 -8.50 -11.19 -9.82
N ILE A 159 -8.75 -12.51 -9.79
CA ILE A 159 -8.09 -13.46 -8.87
C ILE A 159 -6.56 -13.39 -9.03
N ALA A 160 -6.05 -13.43 -10.26
CA ALA A 160 -4.64 -13.29 -10.54
C ALA A 160 -4.08 -11.93 -10.05
N GLY A 161 -4.88 -10.87 -10.08
CA GLY A 161 -4.53 -9.56 -9.53
C GLY A 161 -4.37 -9.59 -8.01
N PHE A 162 -5.24 -10.29 -7.29
CA PHE A 162 -5.09 -10.49 -5.84
C PHE A 162 -3.83 -11.29 -5.51
N SER A 163 -3.51 -12.36 -6.24
CA SER A 163 -2.25 -13.08 -6.02
C SER A 163 -1.04 -12.20 -6.31
N LYS A 164 -1.06 -11.45 -7.41
CA LYS A 164 0.08 -10.63 -7.83
C LYS A 164 0.32 -9.42 -6.93
N TYR A 165 -0.71 -8.68 -6.53
CA TYR A 165 -0.52 -7.44 -5.75
C TYR A 165 -0.86 -7.58 -4.28
N GLY A 166 -1.70 -8.55 -3.96
CA GLY A 166 -2.11 -8.87 -2.60
C GLY A 166 -1.14 -9.79 -1.85
N GLU A 167 -0.22 -10.47 -2.55
CA GLU A 167 0.55 -11.59 -1.99
C GLU A 167 -0.39 -12.65 -1.39
N MET A 168 -1.49 -12.93 -2.11
CA MET A 168 -2.53 -13.86 -1.66
C MET A 168 -2.44 -15.18 -2.42
N ASP A 169 -2.65 -16.28 -1.70
CA ASP A 169 -2.75 -17.60 -2.30
C ASP A 169 -4.11 -17.75 -2.98
N LYS A 170 -4.11 -18.31 -4.19
CA LYS A 170 -5.34 -18.83 -4.82
C LYS A 170 -5.64 -20.20 -4.20
N ILE A 171 -6.68 -20.28 -3.39
CA ILE A 171 -7.10 -21.52 -2.70
C ILE A 171 -8.28 -22.21 -3.39
N GLY A 172 -8.95 -21.50 -4.30
CA GLY A 172 -10.03 -22.00 -5.15
C GLY A 172 -10.20 -21.12 -6.38
N ASP A 173 -11.13 -21.47 -7.28
CA ASP A 173 -11.30 -20.71 -8.53
C ASP A 173 -11.77 -19.27 -8.33
N GLN A 174 -12.42 -19.02 -7.20
CA GLN A 174 -12.95 -17.73 -6.81
C GLN A 174 -12.49 -17.34 -5.40
N GLU A 175 -11.51 -18.05 -4.84
CA GLU A 175 -11.16 -17.94 -3.43
C GLU A 175 -9.68 -17.59 -3.28
N VAL A 176 -9.42 -16.61 -2.44
CA VAL A 176 -8.07 -16.17 -2.09
C VAL A 176 -7.91 -16.03 -0.58
N ALA A 177 -6.69 -16.21 -0.09
CA ALA A 177 -6.35 -15.98 1.31
C ALA A 177 -4.97 -15.34 1.44
N PHE A 178 -4.78 -14.49 2.45
CA PHE A 178 -3.44 -14.07 2.82
C PHE A 178 -2.63 -15.27 3.35
N GLU A 179 -1.32 -15.26 3.15
CA GLU A 179 -0.41 -16.32 3.61
C GLU A 179 -0.55 -16.60 5.12
N CYS A 180 -0.74 -15.56 5.93
CA CYS A 180 -0.92 -15.67 7.38
C CYS A 180 -2.24 -16.33 7.80
N ARG A 181 -3.19 -16.53 6.87
CA ARG A 181 -4.54 -17.05 7.12
C ARG A 181 -5.37 -16.26 8.15
N ARG A 182 -4.96 -15.04 8.49
CA ARG A 182 -5.67 -14.15 9.43
C ARG A 182 -6.54 -13.14 8.69
N ASN A 183 -7.46 -12.54 9.43
CA ASN A 183 -8.29 -11.45 8.94
C ASN A 183 -7.45 -10.21 8.61
N HIS A 184 -7.61 -9.72 7.38
CA HIS A 184 -7.05 -8.49 6.86
C HIS A 184 -8.07 -7.78 5.95
N ASP A 185 -9.33 -7.66 6.40
CA ASP A 185 -10.43 -7.06 5.63
C ASP A 185 -10.08 -5.62 5.17
N ASP A 186 -9.45 -4.83 6.03
CA ASP A 186 -8.99 -3.47 5.72
C ASP A 186 -7.94 -3.45 4.60
N LEU A 187 -6.97 -4.37 4.67
CA LEU A 187 -5.95 -4.50 3.64
C LEU A 187 -6.55 -5.02 2.31
N LEU A 188 -7.55 -5.90 2.37
CA LEU A 188 -8.26 -6.35 1.18
C LEU A 188 -9.01 -5.20 0.49
N ARG A 189 -9.60 -4.27 1.26
CA ARG A 189 -10.22 -3.05 0.71
C ARG A 189 -9.21 -2.19 -0.03
N ILE A 190 -7.99 -2.07 0.49
CA ILE A 190 -6.91 -1.36 -0.19
C ILE A 190 -6.58 -2.04 -1.52
N LEU A 191 -6.62 -3.37 -1.59
CA LEU A 191 -6.24 -4.14 -2.77
C LEU A 191 -7.29 -4.17 -3.89
N LEU A 192 -8.59 -4.04 -3.56
CA LEU A 192 -9.70 -4.12 -4.52
C LEU A 192 -9.52 -3.26 -5.80
N PRO A 193 -9.11 -1.97 -5.70
CA PRO A 193 -8.89 -1.15 -6.89
C PRO A 193 -7.72 -1.63 -7.77
N TYR A 194 -6.75 -2.34 -7.20
CA TYR A 194 -5.53 -2.80 -7.88
C TYR A 194 -5.70 -4.20 -8.48
N SER A 195 -6.46 -5.09 -7.83
CA SER A 195 -6.68 -6.46 -8.32
C SER A 195 -7.42 -6.49 -9.66
N ARG A 196 -8.26 -5.48 -9.95
CA ARG A 196 -9.01 -5.40 -11.21
C ARG A 196 -8.15 -5.07 -12.43
N ASN A 197 -6.95 -4.50 -12.35
CA ASN A 197 -6.22 -4.09 -13.56
C ASN A 197 -4.71 -4.28 -13.48
N ILE A 198 -4.28 -5.54 -13.64
CA ILE A 198 -2.87 -5.93 -13.60
C ILE A 198 -1.99 -5.04 -14.49
N SER A 199 -2.29 -4.94 -15.78
CA SER A 199 -1.46 -4.17 -16.72
C SER A 199 -1.25 -2.73 -16.28
N SER A 200 -2.30 -2.04 -15.82
CA SER A 200 -2.17 -0.64 -15.40
C SER A 200 -1.45 -0.50 -14.05
N VAL A 201 -1.61 -1.47 -13.15
CA VAL A 201 -0.86 -1.48 -11.89
C VAL A 201 0.63 -1.75 -12.13
N GLU A 202 0.99 -2.60 -13.09
CA GLU A 202 2.40 -2.77 -13.50
C GLU A 202 3.00 -1.48 -14.04
N THR A 203 2.31 -0.80 -14.97
CA THR A 203 2.78 0.48 -15.51
C THR A 203 2.94 1.52 -14.40
N MET A 204 2.00 1.60 -13.46
CA MET A 204 2.08 2.50 -12.31
C MET A 204 3.30 2.18 -11.44
N MET A 205 3.49 0.92 -11.05
CA MET A 205 4.63 0.50 -10.22
C MET A 205 5.98 0.70 -10.91
N GLN A 206 6.05 0.47 -12.23
CA GLN A 206 7.25 0.76 -13.03
C GLN A 206 7.53 2.26 -13.06
N ALA A 207 6.52 3.10 -13.29
CA ALA A 207 6.67 4.55 -13.27
C ALA A 207 7.12 5.07 -11.89
N GLU A 208 6.59 4.50 -10.81
CA GLU A 208 7.02 4.82 -9.43
C GLU A 208 8.46 4.40 -9.18
N SER A 209 8.85 3.18 -9.59
CA SER A 209 10.24 2.71 -9.48
C SER A 209 11.22 3.59 -10.28
N MET A 210 10.79 4.18 -11.39
CA MET A 210 11.61 5.07 -12.20
C MET A 210 11.72 6.49 -11.61
N ARG A 211 10.72 6.97 -10.87
CA ARG A 211 10.72 8.34 -10.28
C ARG A 211 11.84 8.58 -9.25
N GLY A 212 12.46 7.53 -8.73
CA GLY A 212 13.59 7.61 -7.79
C GLY A 212 14.96 7.27 -8.42
N GLN A 213 15.02 7.00 -9.72
CA GLN A 213 16.24 6.66 -10.44
C GLN A 213 16.61 7.79 -11.40
N MET A 214 17.88 8.21 -11.40
CA MET A 214 18.39 9.08 -12.45
C MET A 214 18.52 8.24 -13.72
N THR A 215 17.63 8.43 -14.69
CA THR A 215 17.77 7.81 -16.02
C THR A 215 18.58 8.72 -16.94
N THR A 216 19.23 8.17 -17.97
CA THR A 216 19.98 8.95 -18.97
C THR A 216 19.14 10.06 -19.61
N SER A 217 17.83 9.82 -19.74
CA SER A 217 16.81 10.77 -20.19
C SER A 217 16.52 11.90 -19.18
N THR A 218 16.65 11.69 -17.87
CA THR A 218 16.54 12.77 -16.86
C THR A 218 17.83 13.59 -16.75
N LEU A 219 18.97 13.01 -17.15
CA LEU A 219 20.28 13.65 -17.14
C LEU A 219 20.60 14.44 -18.41
N GLY A 220 19.70 14.48 -19.40
CA GLY A 220 19.92 15.20 -20.66
C GLY A 220 20.93 14.55 -21.61
N PHE A 221 21.35 13.31 -21.34
CA PHE A 221 22.19 12.53 -22.27
C PHE A 221 21.30 11.79 -23.27
N SER A 222 20.65 12.54 -24.16
CA SER A 222 20.18 11.96 -25.41
C SER A 222 21.41 11.76 -26.29
N GLN A 223 21.76 10.51 -26.59
CA GLN A 223 22.75 10.22 -27.63
C GLN A 223 22.19 10.75 -28.95
N THR A 224 22.85 11.77 -29.50
CA THR A 224 22.81 12.11 -30.93
C THR A 224 23.39 10.97 -31.75
#